data_AF-A0A969SVI1-F1
#
_entry.id   AF-A0A969SVI1-F1
#
_cell.length_a   1.000
_cell.length_b   1.000
_cell.length_c   1.000
_cell.angle_alpha   90.00
_cell.angle_beta   90.00
_cell.angle_gamma   90.00
#
_symmetry.space_group_name_H-M   'P 1'
#
loop_
_entity.id
_entity.type
_entity.pdbx_description
1 polymer ?
#
loop_
_entity_poly.entity_id
_entity_poly.type
_entity_poly.pdbx_seq_one_letter_code
_entity_poly.pdbx_strand_id
1 'polypeptide(L)' 'VTERILQNLHQLLEKSLQQPYTLKVVDIYKHPEQAEADQVAATPTLVKVWPKPVRRIAGNLEDAAKILQILASPQV' A
#
# COMPACT_ATOMS: atom_id res chain seq x y z
N VAL A 1 7.87 5.35 -14.64
CA VAL A 1 8.33 5.34 -13.22
C VAL A 1 7.35 4.58 -12.34
N THR A 2 6.05 4.94 -12.33
CA THR A 2 4.99 4.29 -11.52
C THR A 2 4.87 2.77 -11.74
N GLU A 3 5.01 2.31 -12.98
CA GLU A 3 4.93 0.87 -13.32
C GLU A 3 6.01 0.04 -12.61
N ARG A 4 7.22 0.59 -12.45
CA ARG A 4 8.32 -0.08 -11.76
C ARG A 4 8.08 -0.17 -10.25
N ILE A 5 7.46 0.85 -9.65
CA ILE A 5 7.08 0.84 -8.24
C ILE A 5 6.04 -0.27 -8.00
N LEU A 6 5.04 -0.40 -8.88
CA LEU A 6 4.02 -1.45 -8.77
C LEU A 6 4.62 -2.85 -8.94
N GLN A 7 5.52 -3.05 -9.90
CA GLN A 7 6.20 -4.33 -10.09
C GLN A 7 7.06 -4.70 -8.87
N ASN A 8 7.86 -3.76 -8.36
CA ASN A 8 8.68 -3.98 -7.17
C ASN A 8 7.80 -4.30 -5.95
N LEU A 9 6.71 -3.54 -5.75
CA LEU A 9 5.76 -3.78 -4.68
C LEU A 9 5.13 -5.17 -4.80
N HIS A 10 4.64 -5.53 -5.98
CA HIS A 10 4.05 -6.85 -6.22
C HIS A 10 5.05 -7.97 -5.90
N GLN A 11 6.30 -7.89 -6.39
CA GLN A 11 7.33 -8.89 -6.04
C GLN A 11 7.65 -8.94 -4.55
N LEU A 12 7.65 -7.79 -3.87
CA LEU A 12 7.87 -7.73 -2.43
C LEU A 12 6.73 -8.42 -1.67
N LEU A 13 5.48 -8.13 -2.04
CA LEU A 13 4.30 -8.70 -1.42
C LEU A 13 4.26 -10.22 -1.64
N GLU A 14 4.47 -10.70 -2.86
CA GLU A 14 4.51 -12.14 -3.18
C GLU A 14 5.59 -12.90 -2.37
N LYS A 15 6.76 -12.28 -2.15
CA LYS A 15 7.85 -12.92 -1.39
C LYS A 15 7.60 -12.92 0.11
N SER A 16 6.85 -11.96 0.63
CA SER A 16 6.79 -11.69 2.08
C SER A 16 5.45 -12.04 2.70
N LEU A 17 4.35 -11.83 1.97
CA LEU A 17 3.01 -12.18 2.42
C LEU A 17 2.74 -13.64 2.04
N GLN A 18 2.75 -14.49 3.06
CA GLN A 18 2.36 -15.90 2.95
C GLN A 18 0.84 -16.09 2.95
N GLN A 19 0.07 -15.00 3.07
CA GLN A 19 -1.39 -15.01 3.15
C GLN A 19 -2.00 -14.37 1.91
N PRO A 20 -3.20 -14.80 1.48
CA PRO A 20 -3.88 -14.18 0.36
C PRO A 20 -4.14 -12.70 0.66
N TYR A 21 -3.81 -11.86 -0.31
CA TYR A 21 -4.03 -10.42 -0.25
C TYR A 21 -4.69 -9.94 -1.53
N THR A 22 -5.26 -8.75 -1.47
CA THR A 22 -5.80 -8.07 -2.65
C THR A 22 -5.10 -6.72 -2.79
N LEU A 23 -4.41 -6.53 -3.90
CA LEU A 23 -3.80 -5.26 -4.26
C LEU A 23 -4.71 -4.54 -5.25
N LYS A 24 -5.22 -3.36 -4.85
CA LYS A 24 -6.02 -2.49 -5.72
C LYS A 24 -5.21 -1.23 -6.02
N VAL A 25 -5.00 -0.95 -7.29
CA VAL A 25 -4.42 0.32 -7.75
C VAL A 25 -5.55 1.30 -8.02
N VAL A 26 -5.48 2.46 -7.38
CA VAL A 26 -6.48 3.53 -7.57
C VAL A 26 -5.79 4.74 -8.19
N ASP A 27 -6.34 5.20 -9.30
CA ASP A 27 -5.93 6.46 -9.93
C ASP A 27 -6.72 7.61 -9.28
N ILE A 28 -6.05 8.41 -8.46
CA ILE A 28 -6.67 9.52 -7.73
C ILE A 28 -7.16 10.65 -8.66
N TYR A 29 -6.64 10.75 -9.88
CA TYR A 29 -7.14 11.73 -10.86
C TYR A 29 -8.48 11.30 -11.45
N LYS A 30 -8.76 10.00 -11.48
CA LYS A 30 -10.03 9.43 -11.94
C LYS A 30 -11.04 9.27 -10.81
N HIS A 31 -10.55 9.04 -9.59
CA HIS A 31 -11.36 8.78 -8.39
C HIS A 31 -10.93 9.68 -7.21
N PRO A 32 -11.10 11.01 -7.31
CA PRO A 32 -10.74 11.93 -6.23
C PRO A 32 -11.50 11.64 -4.93
N GLU A 33 -12.74 11.17 -5.01
CA GLU A 33 -13.57 10.80 -3.86
C GLU A 33 -12.96 9.67 -3.02
N GLN A 34 -12.29 8.71 -3.66
CA GLN A 34 -11.61 7.62 -2.97
C GLN A 34 -10.33 8.12 -2.28
N ALA A 35 -9.61 9.07 -2.90
CA ALA A 35 -8.45 9.70 -2.30
C ALA A 35 -8.83 10.47 -1.02
N GLU A 36 -9.96 11.18 -1.03
CA GLU A 36 -10.45 11.90 0.13
C GLU A 36 -10.91 10.95 1.25
N ALA A 37 -11.70 9.92 0.91
CA ALA A 37 -12.15 8.91 1.86
C ALA A 37 -10.96 8.18 2.53
N ASP A 38 -9.91 7.90 1.76
CA ASP A 38 -8.68 7.29 2.26
C ASP A 38 -7.65 8.30 2.79
N GLN A 39 -8.00 9.59 2.90
CA GLN A 39 -7.15 10.67 3.39
C GLN A 39 -5.75 10.72 2.74
N VAL A 40 -5.72 10.49 1.42
CA VAL A 40 -4.50 10.49 0.62
C VAL A 40 -4.12 11.93 0.28
N ALA A 41 -3.21 12.51 1.07
CA ALA A 41 -2.72 13.88 0.87
C ALA A 41 -1.54 13.97 -0.11
N ALA A 42 -0.87 12.86 -0.40
CA ALA A 42 0.30 12.79 -1.27
C ALA A 42 0.29 11.53 -2.13
N THR A 43 0.94 11.57 -3.28
CA THR A 43 1.17 10.39 -4.13
C THR A 43 2.67 10.14 -4.30
N PRO A 44 3.10 8.86 -4.36
CA PRO A 44 2.30 7.64 -4.19
C PRO A 44 2.01 7.33 -2.70
N THR A 45 0.85 6.71 -2.41
CA THR A 45 0.46 6.26 -1.06
C THR A 45 -0.04 4.82 -1.09
N LEU A 46 0.46 3.99 -0.18
CA LEU A 46 -0.02 2.64 0.07
C LEU A 46 -0.93 2.62 1.31
N VAL A 47 -2.12 2.05 1.16
CA VAL A 47 -3.11 1.95 2.24
C VAL A 47 -3.38 0.47 2.53
N LYS A 48 -3.10 0.04 3.76
CA LYS A 48 -3.52 -1.26 4.29
C LYS A 48 -4.90 -1.10 4.91
N VAL A 49 -5.93 -1.55 4.19
CA VAL A 49 -7.32 -1.50 4.67
C VAL A 49 -7.67 -2.65 5.62
N TRP A 50 -7.05 -3.82 5.41
CA TRP A 50 -7.23 -5.00 6.24
C TRP A 50 -5.91 -5.81 6.37
N PRO A 51 -5.74 -6.55 7.47
CA PRO A 51 -6.58 -6.51 8.66
C PRO A 51 -6.45 -5.20 9.44
N LYS A 52 -7.50 -4.85 10.21
CA LYS A 52 -7.51 -3.62 11.02
C LYS A 52 -6.34 -3.60 12.02
N PRO A 53 -5.87 -2.42 12.46
CA PRO A 53 -6.28 -1.08 12.06
C PRO A 53 -5.77 -0.66 10.67
N VAL A 54 -6.47 0.29 10.04
CA VAL A 54 -6.05 0.83 8.74
C VAL A 54 -4.71 1.56 8.90
N ARG A 55 -3.73 1.26 8.04
CA ARG A 55 -2.40 1.90 8.03
C ARG A 55 -2.13 2.53 6.67
N ARG A 56 -1.36 3.63 6.67
CA ARG A 56 -1.06 4.41 5.48
C ARG A 56 0.43 4.74 5.41
N ILE A 57 1.00 4.64 4.21
CA ILE A 57 2.39 5.03 3.93
C ILE A 57 2.35 5.96 2.72
N ALA A 58 2.65 7.23 2.94
CA ALA A 58 2.81 8.20 1.86
C ALA A 58 4.30 8.33 1.49
N GLY A 59 4.59 8.55 0.21
CA GLY A 59 5.92 8.82 -0.29
C GLY A 59 6.65 7.57 -0.77
N ASN A 60 7.86 7.31 -0.26
CA ASN A 60 8.74 6.30 -0.83
C ASN A 60 8.26 4.86 -0.56
N LEU A 61 7.74 4.21 -1.60
CA LEU A 61 7.30 2.81 -1.61
C LEU A 61 8.41 1.83 -2.04
N GLU A 62 9.66 2.27 -2.11
CA GLU A 62 10.82 1.42 -2.39
C GLU A 62 11.43 0.81 -1.11
N ASP A 63 11.07 1.35 0.06
CA ASP A 63 11.52 0.82 1.35
C ASP A 63 10.70 -0.41 1.75
N ALA A 64 11.18 -1.55 1.29
CA ALA A 64 10.62 -2.87 1.56
C ALA A 64 10.47 -3.14 3.07
N ALA A 65 11.47 -2.80 3.88
CA ALA A 65 11.45 -3.09 5.31
C ALA A 65 10.33 -2.30 6.02
N LYS A 66 10.15 -1.03 5.65
CA LYS A 66 9.08 -0.18 6.18
C LYS A 66 7.70 -0.66 5.74
N ILE A 67 7.54 -1.06 4.48
CA ILE A 67 6.29 -1.63 3.97
C ILE A 67 5.93 -2.89 4.75
N LEU A 68 6.88 -3.82 4.89
CA LEU A 68 6.65 -5.07 5.59
C LEU A 68 6.36 -4.88 7.07
N GLN A 69 7.01 -3.94 7.76
CA GLN A 69 6.67 -3.64 9.16
C GLN A 69 5.18 -3.30 9.33
N ILE A 70 4.64 -2.50 8.42
CA ILE A 70 3.26 -2.03 8.49
C ILE A 70 2.27 -3.12 8.07
N LEU A 71 2.66 -3.99 7.13
CA LEU A 71 1.85 -5.12 6.68
C LEU A 71 1.86 -6.28 7.68
N ALA A 72 3.03 -6.64 8.21
CA ALA A 72 3.26 -7.81 9.05
C ALA A 72 3.03 -7.59 10.54
N SER A 73 2.79 -6.35 11.01
CA SER A 73 2.50 -6.07 12.42
C SER A 73 1.37 -6.99 12.92
N PRO A 74 1.67 -7.94 13.84
CA PRO A 74 0.66 -8.78 14.46
C PRO A 74 -0.24 -7.89 15.30
N GLN A 75 -1.54 -8.10 15.20
CA GLN A 75 -2.49 -7.52 16.14
C GLN A 75 -2.21 -8.19 17.50
N VAL A 76 -1.76 -7.39 18.48
CA VAL A 76 -1.90 -7.74 19.91
C VAL A 76 -3.35 -7.59 20.32
#